data_AF-A0A971R1A1-F1
#
_entry.id   AF-A0A971R1A1-F1
#
_cell.length_a   1.000
_cell.length_b   1.000
_cell.length_c   1.000
_cell.angle_alpha   90.00
_cell.angle_beta   90.00
_cell.angle_gamma   90.00
#
_symmetry.space_group_name_H-M   'P 1'
#
loop_
_entity.id
_entity.type
_entity.pdbx_description
1 polymer ?
#
loop_
_entity_poly.entity_id
_entity_poly.type
_entity_poly.pdbx_seq_one_letter_code
_entity_poly.pdbx_strand_id
1 'polypeptide(L)'
;MTTVSEFNEIFATSKPIIGMIHLKPLPGSPVYDGKGLKKVIDQALEEAGKLIDGGVDGVQVENYNDPSYFPDVAPAETVSSLSIVAHEVHKAYPNVPMGICLLADPIASIAVAHTSGARFVRATVFTEAAVDVSGLALRRPHEILRYRKFLDPSIKIFADVHIKHSAPLAMRPIEESAYDAAYFMADAVIISGKHTGFETPLEDLKKVRGVLPDYPIMVGSGMNKVNAQKILEVASGAFVGSTFKIDGNSYKSVDCERVKEFMKVIGEIRSR
;
A
#
# COMPACT_ATOMS: atom_id res chain seq x y z
N MET A 1 -6.47 -15.80 -3.30
CA MET A 1 -7.46 -14.95 -3.97
C MET A 1 -6.88 -14.63 -5.33
N THR A 2 -7.63 -14.84 -6.41
CA THR A 2 -7.09 -14.73 -7.78
C THR A 2 -8.01 -13.98 -8.72
N THR A 3 -9.17 -13.51 -8.26
CA THR A 3 -10.14 -12.80 -9.10
C THR A 3 -10.52 -11.44 -8.50
N VAL A 4 -10.95 -10.51 -9.37
CA VAL A 4 -11.48 -9.20 -8.92
C VAL A 4 -12.71 -9.35 -8.01
N SER A 5 -13.55 -10.37 -8.21
CA SER A 5 -14.72 -10.59 -7.36
C SER A 5 -14.34 -10.87 -5.91
N GLU A 6 -13.44 -11.83 -5.70
CA GLU A 6 -12.94 -12.16 -4.35
C GLU A 6 -12.18 -10.97 -3.72
N PHE A 7 -11.49 -10.18 -4.55
CA PHE A 7 -10.81 -8.96 -4.09
C PHE A 7 -11.79 -7.91 -3.54
N ASN A 8 -12.93 -7.73 -4.20
CA ASN A 8 -13.95 -6.79 -3.77
C ASN A 8 -14.57 -7.17 -2.42
N GLU A 9 -14.59 -8.46 -2.04
CA GLU A 9 -15.10 -8.93 -0.75
C GLU A 9 -14.28 -8.39 0.44
N ILE A 10 -12.99 -8.12 0.25
CA ILE A 10 -12.13 -7.54 1.30
C ILE A 10 -12.65 -6.17 1.74
N PHE A 11 -13.17 -5.39 0.79
CA PHE A 11 -13.57 -4.00 0.96
C PHE A 11 -15.10 -3.79 0.84
N ALA A 12 -15.85 -4.87 0.60
CA ALA A 12 -17.29 -4.86 0.35
C ALA A 12 -17.74 -3.89 -0.77
N THR A 13 -16.88 -3.66 -1.77
CA THR A 13 -17.13 -2.70 -2.85
C THR A 13 -16.25 -2.98 -4.06
N SER A 14 -16.66 -2.52 -5.23
CA SER A 14 -15.83 -2.53 -6.43
C SER A 14 -14.93 -1.28 -6.48
N LYS A 15 -13.77 -1.39 -7.13
CA LYS A 15 -12.84 -0.27 -7.32
C LYS A 15 -12.44 0.40 -5.98
N PRO A 16 -12.10 -0.35 -4.90
CA PRO A 16 -11.80 0.21 -3.59
C PRO A 16 -10.64 1.21 -3.63
N ILE A 17 -10.75 2.22 -2.77
CA ILE A 17 -9.77 3.27 -2.54
C ILE A 17 -9.23 3.12 -1.13
N ILE A 18 -7.92 2.88 -1.03
CA ILE A 18 -7.21 2.72 0.24
C ILE A 18 -6.48 4.01 0.56
N GLY A 19 -6.85 4.65 1.66
CA GLY A 19 -6.21 5.87 2.16
C GLY A 19 -4.88 5.57 2.86
N MET A 20 -3.82 6.29 2.50
CA MET A 20 -2.49 6.10 3.10
C MET A 20 -2.32 6.91 4.39
N ILE A 21 -2.08 6.23 5.50
CA ILE A 21 -1.67 6.81 6.78
C ILE A 21 -0.14 6.78 6.84
N HIS A 22 0.48 7.85 6.37
CA HIS A 22 1.93 8.03 6.41
C HIS A 22 2.36 8.44 7.82
N LEU A 23 3.03 7.54 8.53
CA LEU A 23 3.46 7.80 9.90
C LEU A 23 4.55 8.88 9.96
N LYS A 24 4.61 9.55 11.10
CA LYS A 24 5.79 10.30 11.54
C LYS A 24 7.01 9.38 11.69
N PRO A 25 8.22 9.93 11.72
CA PRO A 25 9.43 9.17 12.01
C PRO A 25 9.27 8.30 13.26
N LEU A 26 9.65 7.03 13.14
CA LEU A 26 9.59 6.05 14.23
C LEU A 26 10.95 5.99 14.96
N PRO A 27 11.01 5.43 16.19
CA PRO A 27 12.26 5.01 16.80
C PRO A 27 13.11 4.20 15.82
N GLY A 28 14.40 4.54 15.71
CA GLY A 28 15.32 4.00 14.70
C GLY A 28 15.54 4.94 13.50
N SER A 29 14.58 5.83 13.23
CA SER A 29 14.72 6.82 12.15
C SER A 29 15.83 7.84 12.43
N PRO A 30 16.64 8.23 11.42
CA PRO A 30 17.61 9.32 11.55
C PRO A 30 16.99 10.67 11.91
N VAL A 31 15.69 10.85 11.63
CA VAL A 31 14.94 12.08 11.88
C VAL A 31 13.91 11.92 13.02
N TYR A 32 14.04 10.87 13.83
CA TYR A 32 13.21 10.68 15.02
C TYR A 32 13.48 11.75 16.07
N ASP A 33 12.41 12.30 16.67
CA ASP A 33 12.53 13.43 17.61
C ASP A 33 12.76 13.00 19.07
N GLY A 34 12.79 11.69 19.35
CA GLY A 34 13.03 11.15 20.70
C GLY A 34 11.85 11.23 21.66
N LYS A 35 10.64 11.66 21.23
CA LYS A 35 9.53 11.99 22.14
C LYS A 35 8.53 10.85 22.38
N GLY A 36 8.94 9.61 22.16
CA GLY A 36 8.08 8.43 22.25
C GLY A 36 7.09 8.31 21.07
N LEU A 37 6.14 7.38 21.18
CA LEU A 37 5.17 7.10 20.11
C LEU A 37 3.87 7.91 20.21
N LYS A 38 3.62 8.61 21.32
CA LYS A 38 2.32 9.27 21.56
C LYS A 38 1.90 10.17 20.40
N LYS A 39 2.79 11.05 19.92
CA LYS A 39 2.49 11.95 18.80
C LYS A 39 2.31 11.26 17.45
N VAL A 40 2.94 10.09 17.27
CA VAL A 40 2.78 9.27 16.06
C VAL A 40 1.39 8.64 16.08
N ILE A 41 0.99 8.07 17.22
CA ILE A 41 -0.33 7.48 17.44
C ILE A 41 -1.43 8.54 17.29
N ASP A 42 -1.30 9.68 17.98
CA ASP A 42 -2.29 10.77 17.92
C ASP A 42 -2.54 11.21 16.46
N GLN A 43 -1.47 11.39 15.66
CA GLN A 43 -1.62 11.75 14.24
C GLN A 43 -2.20 10.61 13.42
N ALA A 44 -1.77 9.37 13.63
CA ALA A 44 -2.28 8.23 12.86
C ALA A 44 -3.79 8.06 13.06
N LEU A 45 -4.27 8.24 14.29
CA LEU A 45 -5.70 8.23 14.62
C LEU A 45 -6.47 9.40 13.99
N GLU A 46 -5.89 10.60 14.03
CA GLU A 46 -6.47 11.80 13.39
C GLU A 46 -6.58 11.62 11.87
N GLU A 47 -5.52 11.14 11.21
CA GLU A 47 -5.52 10.90 9.77
C GLU A 47 -6.45 9.76 9.38
N ALA A 48 -6.48 8.66 10.14
CA ALA A 48 -7.42 7.57 9.93
C ALA A 48 -8.86 8.07 9.99
N GLY A 49 -9.22 8.86 11.01
CA GLY A 49 -10.56 9.46 11.15
C GLY A 49 -10.93 10.31 9.95
N LYS A 50 -10.04 11.21 9.51
CA LYS A 50 -10.28 12.07 8.33
C LYS A 50 -10.45 11.27 7.02
N LEU A 51 -9.68 10.19 6.86
CA LEU A 51 -9.81 9.32 5.68
C LEU A 51 -11.15 8.58 5.70
N ILE A 52 -11.51 7.99 6.85
CA ILE A 52 -12.73 7.19 7.03
C ILE A 52 -13.98 8.09 6.91
N ASP A 53 -14.01 9.24 7.59
CA ASP A 53 -15.08 10.24 7.47
C ASP A 53 -15.21 10.79 6.05
N GLY A 54 -14.11 10.78 5.30
CA GLY A 54 -14.08 11.13 3.88
C GLY A 54 -14.61 10.04 2.95
N GLY A 55 -14.80 8.83 3.45
CA GLY A 55 -15.44 7.71 2.76
C GLY A 55 -14.50 6.75 2.04
N VAL A 56 -13.21 6.68 2.39
CA VAL A 56 -12.32 5.63 1.84
C VAL A 56 -12.81 4.23 2.23
N ASP A 57 -12.53 3.23 1.40
CA ASP A 57 -13.02 1.86 1.62
C ASP A 57 -12.06 1.02 2.49
N GLY A 58 -10.85 1.53 2.71
CA GLY A 58 -9.85 0.96 3.60
C GLY A 58 -8.71 1.93 3.88
N VAL A 59 -7.83 1.57 4.80
CA VAL A 59 -6.64 2.37 5.15
C VAL A 59 -5.38 1.51 5.18
N GLN A 60 -4.21 2.13 4.96
CA GLN A 60 -2.93 1.46 5.11
C GLN A 60 -1.99 2.28 5.99
N VAL A 61 -1.42 1.65 7.02
CA VAL A 61 -0.41 2.25 7.89
C VAL A 61 0.97 1.98 7.29
N GLU A 62 1.76 3.04 7.09
CA GLU A 62 3.06 2.97 6.41
C GLU A 62 4.13 3.83 7.11
N ASN A 63 5.37 3.32 7.22
CA ASN A 63 6.53 4.05 7.76
C ASN A 63 7.13 5.06 6.76
N TYR A 64 6.29 5.78 6.01
CA TYR A 64 6.70 6.62 4.87
C TYR A 64 7.65 7.77 5.21
N ASN A 65 7.54 8.38 6.40
CA ASN A 65 8.45 9.47 6.80
C ASN A 65 9.63 8.97 7.65
N ASP A 66 10.02 7.70 7.48
CA ASP A 66 11.18 7.09 8.12
C ASP A 66 12.35 6.92 7.12
N PRO A 67 12.98 8.01 6.66
CA PRO A 67 13.98 7.96 5.58
C PRO A 67 15.18 7.08 5.96
N SER A 68 15.81 6.47 4.93
CA SER A 68 16.83 5.42 5.06
C SER A 68 16.26 4.04 5.43
N TYR A 69 15.31 3.56 4.63
CA TYR A 69 14.72 2.23 4.81
C TYR A 69 15.78 1.12 4.80
N PHE A 70 15.50 0.05 5.53
CA PHE A 70 16.33 -1.13 5.52
C PHE A 70 15.94 -1.97 4.28
N PRO A 71 16.83 -2.15 3.29
CA PRO A 71 16.50 -2.90 2.05
C PRO A 71 16.24 -4.39 2.31
N ASP A 72 16.62 -4.86 3.51
CA ASP A 72 16.36 -6.20 4.00
C ASP A 72 15.65 -6.13 5.35
N VAL A 73 16.18 -6.70 6.42
CA VAL A 73 15.44 -6.84 7.68
C VAL A 73 15.19 -5.49 8.38
N ALA A 74 13.92 -5.17 8.60
CA ALA A 74 13.53 -4.04 9.44
C ALA A 74 13.90 -4.29 10.91
N PRO A 75 14.43 -3.29 11.63
CA PRO A 75 14.90 -3.48 12.99
C PRO A 75 13.74 -3.56 13.98
N ALA A 76 14.02 -4.16 15.15
CA ALA A 76 12.99 -4.50 16.14
C ALA A 76 12.20 -3.27 16.62
N GLU A 77 12.85 -2.12 16.76
CA GLU A 77 12.23 -0.87 17.17
C GLU A 77 11.21 -0.34 16.16
N THR A 78 11.49 -0.46 14.85
CA THR A 78 10.56 -0.06 13.78
C THR A 78 9.36 -0.98 13.74
N VAL A 79 9.59 -2.30 13.78
CA VAL A 79 8.52 -3.33 13.78
C VAL A 79 7.62 -3.18 15.01
N SER A 80 8.22 -3.02 16.19
CA SER A 80 7.48 -2.85 17.45
C SER A 80 6.64 -1.56 17.44
N SER A 81 7.23 -0.47 16.95
CA SER A 81 6.54 0.83 16.89
C SER A 81 5.36 0.80 15.93
N LEU A 82 5.55 0.23 14.74
CA LEU A 82 4.49 0.10 13.74
C LEU A 82 3.35 -0.80 14.25
N SER A 83 3.68 -1.88 14.98
CA SER A 83 2.71 -2.78 15.61
C SER A 83 1.79 -2.04 16.58
N ILE A 84 2.35 -1.21 17.47
CA ILE A 84 1.57 -0.42 18.42
C ILE A 84 0.67 0.59 17.71
N VAL A 85 1.22 1.34 16.76
CA VAL A 85 0.45 2.36 16.02
C VAL A 85 -0.69 1.71 15.23
N ALA A 86 -0.42 0.63 14.51
CA ALA A 86 -1.43 -0.11 13.76
C ALA A 86 -2.50 -0.72 14.67
N HIS A 87 -2.11 -1.28 15.82
CA HIS A 87 -3.06 -1.79 16.81
C HIS A 87 -4.01 -0.70 17.31
N GLU A 88 -3.51 0.48 17.65
CA GLU A 88 -4.34 1.60 18.10
C GLU A 88 -5.30 2.08 16.99
N VAL A 89 -4.84 2.15 15.73
CA VAL A 89 -5.71 2.48 14.58
C VAL A 89 -6.80 1.43 14.39
N HIS A 90 -6.46 0.14 14.40
CA HIS A 90 -7.46 -0.93 14.26
C HIS A 90 -8.46 -0.93 15.41
N LYS A 91 -7.99 -0.74 16.64
CA LYS A 91 -8.84 -0.66 17.83
C LYS A 91 -9.85 0.49 17.75
N ALA A 92 -9.45 1.63 17.21
CA ALA A 92 -10.37 2.76 17.01
C ALA A 92 -11.36 2.52 15.87
N TYR A 93 -10.97 1.76 14.84
CA TYR A 93 -11.77 1.53 13.61
C TYR A 93 -11.82 0.04 13.21
N PRO A 94 -12.39 -0.86 14.04
CA PRO A 94 -12.24 -2.32 13.87
C PRO A 94 -12.94 -2.88 12.62
N ASN A 95 -13.92 -2.15 12.08
CA ASN A 95 -14.69 -2.58 10.92
C ASN A 95 -14.09 -2.13 9.59
N VAL A 96 -13.10 -1.23 9.60
CA VAL A 96 -12.46 -0.72 8.38
C VAL A 96 -11.32 -1.67 7.98
N PRO A 97 -11.30 -2.19 6.74
CA PRO A 97 -10.17 -2.95 6.24
C PRO A 97 -8.87 -2.14 6.36
N MET A 98 -7.94 -2.64 7.18
CA MET A 98 -6.63 -2.04 7.38
C MET A 98 -5.55 -2.91 6.76
N GLY A 99 -4.55 -2.29 6.17
CA GLY A 99 -3.32 -2.94 5.72
C GLY A 99 -2.06 -2.33 6.31
N ILE A 100 -0.96 -3.07 6.17
CA ILE A 100 0.37 -2.66 6.64
C ILE A 100 1.34 -2.55 5.47
N CYS A 101 2.18 -1.53 5.50
CA CYS A 101 3.35 -1.43 4.65
C CYS A 101 4.56 -1.00 5.48
N LEU A 102 5.39 -1.97 5.84
CA LEU A 102 6.75 -1.69 6.26
C LEU A 102 7.62 -1.74 5.01
N LEU A 103 8.08 -0.56 4.57
CA LEU A 103 8.80 -0.40 3.31
C LEU A 103 10.01 -1.35 3.24
N ALA A 104 10.13 -2.05 2.10
CA ALA A 104 11.12 -3.09 1.80
C ALA A 104 11.03 -4.39 2.63
N ASP A 105 10.17 -4.49 3.65
CA ASP A 105 10.04 -5.69 4.49
C ASP A 105 8.60 -6.27 4.54
N PRO A 106 8.23 -7.10 3.55
CA PRO A 106 6.94 -7.78 3.55
C PRO A 106 6.80 -8.82 4.67
N ILE A 107 7.89 -9.42 5.16
CA ILE A 107 7.85 -10.42 6.24
C ILE A 107 7.48 -9.73 7.55
N ALA A 108 8.16 -8.63 7.87
CA ALA A 108 7.81 -7.80 9.02
C ALA A 108 6.40 -7.20 8.89
N SER A 109 5.99 -6.80 7.68
CA SER A 109 4.63 -6.32 7.42
C SER A 109 3.58 -7.38 7.77
N ILE A 110 3.81 -8.66 7.43
CA ILE A 110 2.92 -9.78 7.79
C ILE A 110 2.86 -9.96 9.31
N ALA A 111 3.99 -9.86 10.01
CA ALA A 111 4.04 -9.95 11.46
C ALA A 111 3.21 -8.84 12.14
N VAL A 112 3.42 -7.60 11.72
CA VAL A 112 2.68 -6.42 12.21
C VAL A 112 1.19 -6.58 11.90
N ALA A 113 0.83 -7.00 10.68
CA ALA A 113 -0.55 -7.19 10.27
C ALA A 113 -1.28 -8.20 11.16
N HIS A 114 -0.67 -9.36 11.42
CA HIS A 114 -1.21 -10.37 12.31
C HIS A 114 -1.47 -9.83 13.73
N THR A 115 -0.48 -9.14 14.32
CA THR A 115 -0.61 -8.62 15.69
C THR A 115 -1.57 -7.44 15.85
N SER A 116 -1.80 -6.68 14.78
CA SER A 116 -2.65 -5.48 14.80
C SER A 116 -4.09 -5.73 14.36
N GLY A 117 -4.38 -6.88 13.73
CA GLY A 117 -5.70 -7.18 13.14
C GLY A 117 -5.87 -6.68 11.71
N ALA A 118 -4.77 -6.29 11.04
CA ALA A 118 -4.80 -5.91 9.63
C ALA A 118 -5.07 -7.13 8.73
N ARG A 119 -5.71 -6.90 7.57
CA ARG A 119 -6.17 -7.98 6.67
C ARG A 119 -5.27 -8.17 5.45
N PHE A 120 -4.40 -7.21 5.17
CA PHE A 120 -3.51 -7.26 4.02
C PHE A 120 -2.19 -6.54 4.28
N VAL A 121 -1.20 -6.84 3.45
CA VAL A 121 0.08 -6.14 3.40
C VAL A 121 0.36 -5.67 1.98
N ARG A 122 1.04 -4.53 1.87
CA ARG A 122 1.68 -4.11 0.63
C ARG A 122 3.14 -4.57 0.65
N ALA A 123 3.48 -5.50 -0.23
CA ALA A 123 4.84 -5.98 -0.41
C ALA A 123 5.53 -5.12 -1.48
N THR A 124 6.32 -4.15 -1.05
CA THR A 124 7.02 -3.24 -1.97
C THR A 124 8.06 -3.93 -2.84
N VAL A 125 8.57 -5.07 -2.37
CA VAL A 125 9.43 -5.98 -3.12
C VAL A 125 8.93 -7.40 -2.84
N PHE A 126 8.60 -8.15 -3.88
CA PHE A 126 8.00 -9.48 -3.77
C PHE A 126 8.74 -10.48 -4.64
N THR A 127 8.75 -10.24 -5.94
CA THR A 127 9.54 -10.94 -6.95
C THR A 127 10.75 -10.10 -7.37
N GLU A 128 11.71 -10.77 -7.99
CA GLU A 128 12.92 -10.17 -8.57
C GLU A 128 13.91 -9.61 -7.54
N ALA A 129 15.16 -9.47 -7.97
CA ALA A 129 16.11 -8.62 -7.27
C ALA A 129 15.92 -7.19 -7.76
N ALA A 130 15.85 -6.23 -6.85
CA ALA A 130 15.69 -4.82 -7.19
C ALA A 130 16.85 -3.99 -6.63
N VAL A 131 17.25 -2.97 -7.39
CA VAL A 131 18.13 -1.88 -6.94
C VAL A 131 17.24 -0.75 -6.47
N ASP A 132 17.11 -0.60 -5.16
CA ASP A 132 16.39 0.49 -4.51
C ASP A 132 17.37 1.61 -4.10
N VAL A 133 16.86 2.81 -3.87
CA VAL A 133 17.66 3.93 -3.31
C VAL A 133 18.31 3.60 -1.96
N SER A 134 17.80 2.60 -1.23
CA SER A 134 18.38 2.09 0.02
C SER A 134 19.36 0.92 -0.15
N GLY A 135 19.52 0.38 -1.37
CA GLY A 135 20.43 -0.74 -1.66
C GLY A 135 19.78 -1.87 -2.46
N LEU A 136 20.40 -3.05 -2.45
CA LEU A 136 19.86 -4.24 -3.12
C LEU A 136 18.79 -4.91 -2.25
N ALA A 137 17.58 -5.02 -2.79
CA ALA A 137 16.48 -5.78 -2.19
C ALA A 137 16.35 -7.14 -2.88
N LEU A 138 16.42 -8.22 -2.09
CA LEU A 138 16.49 -9.61 -2.57
C LEU A 138 15.35 -10.49 -2.03
N ARG A 139 14.13 -9.93 -1.96
CA ARG A 139 12.97 -10.64 -1.41
C ARG A 139 12.57 -11.83 -2.28
N ARG A 140 12.17 -12.92 -1.62
CA ARG A 140 11.86 -14.19 -2.29
C ARG A 140 10.42 -14.60 -1.97
N PRO A 141 9.54 -14.77 -2.97
CA PRO A 141 8.14 -15.12 -2.72
C PRO A 141 7.98 -16.36 -1.84
N HIS A 142 8.85 -17.34 -2.04
CA HIS A 142 8.78 -18.62 -1.36
C HIS A 142 9.06 -18.52 0.17
N GLU A 143 9.81 -17.52 0.62
CA GLU A 143 10.03 -17.23 2.05
C GLU A 143 8.81 -16.49 2.62
N ILE A 144 8.37 -15.44 1.92
CA ILE A 144 7.22 -14.60 2.31
C ILE A 144 5.95 -15.45 2.45
N LEU A 145 5.64 -16.28 1.45
CA LEU A 145 4.43 -17.10 1.42
C LEU A 145 4.44 -18.19 2.51
N ARG A 146 5.60 -18.78 2.79
CA ARG A 146 5.73 -19.76 3.88
C ARG A 146 5.59 -19.09 5.24
N TYR A 147 6.14 -17.89 5.42
CA TYR A 147 5.96 -17.11 6.63
C TYR A 147 4.50 -16.72 6.84
N ARG A 148 3.82 -16.19 5.81
CA ARG A 148 2.37 -15.97 5.84
C ARG A 148 1.62 -17.25 6.23
N LYS A 149 1.88 -18.37 5.56
CA LYS A 149 1.18 -19.64 5.85
C LYS A 149 1.39 -20.10 7.30
N PHE A 150 2.60 -19.91 7.83
CA PHE A 150 2.94 -20.25 9.21
C PHE A 150 2.23 -19.34 10.22
N LEU A 151 2.24 -18.03 9.98
CA LEU A 151 1.74 -17.05 10.94
C LEU A 151 0.23 -16.83 10.81
N ASP A 152 -0.23 -16.47 9.61
CA ASP A 152 -1.64 -16.16 9.32
C ASP A 152 -1.94 -16.28 7.81
N PRO A 153 -2.55 -17.38 7.34
CA PRO A 153 -2.86 -17.58 5.93
C PRO A 153 -3.98 -16.67 5.41
N SER A 154 -4.69 -15.93 6.29
CA SER A 154 -5.78 -15.04 5.88
C SER A 154 -5.27 -13.71 5.31
N ILE A 155 -4.08 -13.26 5.71
CA ILE A 155 -3.47 -11.99 5.30
C ILE A 155 -3.19 -11.98 3.79
N LYS A 156 -3.75 -10.99 3.09
CA LYS A 156 -3.52 -10.83 1.64
C LYS A 156 -2.21 -10.11 1.36
N ILE A 157 -1.52 -10.52 0.29
CA ILE A 157 -0.27 -9.88 -0.14
C ILE A 157 -0.53 -9.14 -1.46
N PHE A 158 -0.47 -7.81 -1.41
CA PHE A 158 -0.53 -6.97 -2.60
C PHE A 158 0.90 -6.58 -2.98
N ALA A 159 1.40 -7.13 -4.09
CA ALA A 159 2.80 -7.01 -4.48
C ALA A 159 3.00 -5.85 -5.45
N ASP A 160 3.90 -4.91 -5.13
CA ASP A 160 4.35 -3.95 -6.13
C ASP A 160 5.18 -4.62 -7.23
N VAL A 161 4.96 -4.14 -8.46
CA VAL A 161 5.76 -4.46 -9.63
C VAL A 161 6.47 -3.19 -10.07
N HIS A 162 7.80 -3.24 -10.15
CA HIS A 162 8.66 -2.08 -10.47
C HIS A 162 8.32 -0.86 -9.60
N ILE A 163 8.41 -1.03 -8.27
CA ILE A 163 8.05 0.02 -7.34
C ILE A 163 8.88 1.30 -7.54
N LYS A 164 8.24 2.44 -7.26
CA LYS A 164 8.86 3.77 -7.06
C LYS A 164 10.22 3.69 -6.39
N HIS A 165 11.15 4.53 -6.84
CA HIS A 165 12.51 4.64 -6.29
C HIS A 165 13.38 3.37 -6.41
N SER A 166 12.91 2.37 -7.17
CA SER A 166 13.68 1.16 -7.47
C SER A 166 13.62 0.83 -8.96
N ALA A 167 14.51 -0.07 -9.38
CA ALA A 167 14.44 -0.73 -10.67
C ALA A 167 14.84 -2.21 -10.50
N PRO A 168 14.30 -3.13 -11.32
CA PRO A 168 14.77 -4.51 -11.30
C PRO A 168 16.26 -4.56 -11.69
N LEU A 169 17.03 -5.43 -11.03
CA LEU A 169 18.47 -5.59 -11.27
C LEU A 169 18.77 -5.99 -12.71
N ALA A 170 17.87 -6.77 -13.31
CA ALA A 170 17.84 -7.05 -14.74
C ALA A 170 16.53 -6.49 -15.31
N MET A 171 16.63 -5.63 -16.32
CA MET A 171 15.45 -5.02 -16.94
C MET A 171 14.54 -6.08 -17.58
N ARG A 172 13.27 -6.03 -17.22
CA ARG A 172 12.22 -6.91 -17.76
C ARG A 172 10.99 -6.08 -18.14
N PRO A 173 10.18 -6.52 -19.11
CA PRO A 173 8.86 -5.92 -19.35
C PRO A 173 7.99 -5.99 -18.09
N ILE A 174 7.20 -4.95 -17.86
CA ILE A 174 6.37 -4.84 -16.64
C ILE A 174 5.26 -5.91 -16.63
N GLU A 175 4.72 -6.25 -17.80
CA GLU A 175 3.73 -7.30 -17.99
C GLU A 175 4.25 -8.67 -17.58
N GLU A 176 5.50 -9.02 -17.92
CA GLU A 176 6.13 -10.28 -17.50
C GLU A 176 6.38 -10.29 -15.99
N SER A 177 6.87 -9.17 -15.45
CA SER A 177 7.15 -9.04 -14.02
C SER A 177 5.87 -9.16 -13.18
N ALA A 178 4.77 -8.59 -13.66
CA ALA A 178 3.45 -8.71 -13.04
C ALA A 178 2.86 -10.11 -13.18
N TYR A 179 3.00 -10.73 -14.35
CA TYR A 179 2.60 -12.12 -14.57
C TYR A 179 3.33 -13.05 -13.59
N ASP A 180 4.64 -12.87 -13.40
CA ASP A 180 5.42 -13.65 -12.46
C ASP A 180 4.97 -13.42 -11.00
N ALA A 181 4.68 -12.18 -10.60
CA ALA A 181 4.16 -11.90 -9.27
C ALA A 181 2.82 -12.63 -9.02
N ALA A 182 1.93 -12.66 -10.00
CA ALA A 182 0.68 -13.42 -9.93
C ALA A 182 0.92 -14.95 -9.94
N TYR A 183 1.81 -15.43 -10.81
CA TYR A 183 2.23 -16.84 -10.87
C TYR A 183 2.81 -17.32 -9.54
N PHE A 184 3.61 -16.48 -8.88
CA PHE A 184 4.13 -16.70 -7.54
C PHE A 184 3.14 -16.34 -6.43
N MET A 185 1.82 -16.40 -6.69
CA MET A 185 0.76 -16.37 -5.68
C MET A 185 0.73 -15.10 -4.82
N ALA A 186 1.07 -13.93 -5.38
CA ALA A 186 0.52 -12.69 -4.83
C ALA A 186 -1.02 -12.79 -4.77
N ASP A 187 -1.69 -11.92 -4.03
CA ASP A 187 -3.16 -11.83 -4.04
C ASP A 187 -3.64 -10.68 -4.96
N ALA A 188 -2.79 -9.67 -5.17
CA ALA A 188 -2.97 -8.61 -6.15
C ALA A 188 -1.60 -8.09 -6.60
N VAL A 189 -1.53 -7.45 -7.77
CA VAL A 189 -0.35 -6.68 -8.20
C VAL A 189 -0.63 -5.19 -8.10
N ILE A 190 0.39 -4.40 -7.77
CA ILE A 190 0.33 -2.95 -7.66
C ILE A 190 1.28 -2.37 -8.71
N ILE A 191 0.73 -1.49 -9.56
CA ILE A 191 1.51 -0.73 -10.55
C ILE A 191 1.57 0.72 -10.08
N SER A 192 2.77 1.30 -10.07
CA SER A 192 3.01 2.66 -9.62
C SER A 192 3.71 3.50 -10.69
N GLY A 193 3.57 4.81 -10.63
CA GLY A 193 4.46 5.74 -11.33
C GLY A 193 5.88 5.69 -10.75
N LYS A 194 6.83 6.40 -11.36
CA LYS A 194 8.27 6.33 -10.98
C LYS A 194 8.59 6.91 -9.60
N HIS A 195 7.78 7.87 -9.13
CA HIS A 195 7.94 8.54 -7.84
C HIS A 195 6.61 8.74 -7.13
N THR A 196 6.64 9.00 -5.83
CA THR A 196 5.42 9.24 -5.05
C THR A 196 4.67 10.47 -5.56
N GLY A 197 3.37 10.32 -5.80
CA GLY A 197 2.51 11.37 -6.37
C GLY A 197 2.57 11.47 -7.90
N PHE A 198 3.52 10.81 -8.57
CA PHE A 198 3.60 10.80 -10.02
C PHE A 198 2.57 9.83 -10.59
N GLU A 199 1.96 10.25 -11.68
CA GLU A 199 0.94 9.48 -12.40
C GLU A 199 1.49 8.11 -12.82
N THR A 200 0.68 7.08 -12.59
CA THR A 200 0.96 5.74 -13.08
C THR A 200 0.66 5.72 -14.59
N PRO A 201 1.61 5.35 -15.47
CA PRO A 201 1.36 5.34 -16.90
C PRO A 201 0.22 4.39 -17.26
N LEU A 202 -0.81 4.91 -17.93
CA LEU A 202 -1.97 4.10 -18.32
C LEU A 202 -1.59 2.96 -19.27
N GLU A 203 -0.57 3.15 -20.10
CA GLU A 203 -0.06 2.12 -21.00
C GLU A 203 0.55 0.93 -20.24
N ASP A 204 1.23 1.17 -19.12
CA ASP A 204 1.76 0.09 -18.28
C ASP A 204 0.61 -0.71 -17.64
N LEU A 205 -0.44 -0.02 -17.16
CA LEU A 205 -1.65 -0.69 -16.66
C LEU A 205 -2.33 -1.55 -17.73
N LYS A 206 -2.44 -1.06 -18.96
CA LYS A 206 -3.04 -1.82 -20.08
C LYS A 206 -2.22 -3.06 -20.45
N LYS A 207 -0.89 -2.94 -20.49
CA LYS A 207 0.01 -4.09 -20.73
C LYS A 207 -0.19 -5.17 -19.69
N VAL A 208 -0.19 -4.79 -18.40
CA VAL A 208 -0.40 -5.74 -17.30
C VAL A 208 -1.81 -6.35 -17.35
N ARG A 209 -2.85 -5.55 -17.59
CA ARG A 209 -4.23 -6.07 -17.78
C ARG A 209 -4.33 -7.06 -18.93
N GLY A 210 -3.56 -6.86 -20.01
CA GLY A 210 -3.53 -7.76 -21.17
C GLY A 210 -3.04 -9.18 -20.85
N VAL A 211 -2.09 -9.32 -19.91
CA VAL A 211 -1.59 -10.63 -19.45
C VAL A 211 -2.30 -11.17 -18.20
N LEU A 212 -3.03 -10.30 -17.49
CA LEU A 212 -3.76 -10.62 -16.26
C LEU A 212 -5.23 -10.11 -16.34
N PRO A 213 -6.07 -10.71 -17.20
CA PRO A 213 -7.41 -10.17 -17.52
C PRO A 213 -8.33 -10.08 -16.30
N ASP A 214 -8.40 -11.15 -15.49
CA ASP A 214 -9.33 -11.25 -14.35
C ASP A 214 -8.67 -11.01 -12.99
N TYR A 215 -7.37 -10.70 -12.99
CA TYR A 215 -6.58 -10.59 -11.77
C TYR A 215 -6.73 -9.20 -11.12
N PRO A 216 -6.68 -9.08 -9.78
CA PRO A 216 -6.69 -7.78 -9.13
C PRO A 216 -5.43 -6.96 -9.44
N ILE A 217 -5.62 -5.79 -10.07
CA ILE A 217 -4.55 -4.82 -10.39
C ILE A 217 -4.85 -3.52 -9.67
N MET A 218 -3.95 -3.07 -8.81
CA MET A 218 -4.08 -1.84 -8.03
C MET A 218 -3.15 -0.75 -8.57
N VAL A 219 -3.56 0.50 -8.45
CA VAL A 219 -2.66 1.65 -8.65
C VAL A 219 -2.02 2.08 -7.34
N GLY A 220 -0.70 2.22 -7.31
CA GLY A 220 0.07 2.56 -6.11
C GLY A 220 0.52 4.02 -6.00
N SER A 221 0.31 4.86 -7.03
CA SER A 221 0.59 6.30 -6.99
C SER A 221 -0.13 7.13 -8.06
N GLY A 222 -0.26 8.43 -7.77
CA GLY A 222 -0.56 9.46 -8.77
C GLY A 222 -2.01 9.54 -9.21
N MET A 223 -2.90 8.77 -8.59
CA MET A 223 -4.34 8.87 -8.84
C MET A 223 -4.90 10.15 -8.20
N ASN A 224 -5.68 10.89 -8.98
CA ASN A 224 -6.37 12.10 -8.60
C ASN A 224 -7.72 12.18 -9.35
N LYS A 225 -8.54 13.21 -9.07
CA LYS A 225 -9.89 13.32 -9.64
C LYS A 225 -9.91 13.37 -11.17
N VAL A 226 -8.85 13.88 -11.82
CA VAL A 226 -8.77 14.07 -13.26
C VAL A 226 -8.51 12.75 -13.99
N ASN A 227 -7.67 11.89 -13.43
CA ASN A 227 -7.30 10.61 -14.05
C ASN A 227 -8.04 9.38 -13.48
N ALA A 228 -8.80 9.55 -12.40
CA ALA A 228 -9.49 8.46 -11.70
C ALA A 228 -10.35 7.59 -12.62
N GLN A 229 -11.12 8.20 -13.52
CA GLN A 229 -11.98 7.47 -14.45
C GLN A 229 -11.16 6.54 -15.36
N LYS A 230 -10.17 7.09 -16.07
CA LYS A 230 -9.34 6.33 -17.01
C LYS A 230 -8.54 5.21 -16.31
N ILE A 231 -8.06 5.48 -15.09
CA ILE A 231 -7.37 4.48 -14.28
C ILE A 231 -8.31 3.33 -13.93
N LEU A 232 -9.51 3.62 -13.41
CA LEU A 232 -10.46 2.62 -12.94
C LEU A 232 -11.25 1.90 -14.05
N GLU A 233 -11.07 2.30 -15.32
CA GLU A 233 -11.47 1.48 -16.47
C GLU A 233 -10.58 0.23 -16.61
N VAL A 234 -9.35 0.27 -16.10
CA VAL A 234 -8.36 -0.80 -16.22
C VAL A 234 -8.01 -1.42 -14.86
N ALA A 235 -7.89 -0.60 -13.82
CA ALA A 235 -7.49 -1.01 -12.48
C ALA A 235 -8.69 -1.46 -11.63
N SER A 236 -8.43 -2.41 -10.74
CA SER A 236 -9.37 -2.96 -9.77
C SER A 236 -9.51 -2.11 -8.52
N GLY A 237 -8.65 -1.10 -8.30
CA GLY A 237 -8.67 -0.20 -7.15
C GLY A 237 -7.37 0.63 -7.05
N ALA A 238 -7.21 1.41 -5.98
CA ALA A 238 -6.01 2.24 -5.81
C ALA A 238 -5.65 2.57 -4.36
N PHE A 239 -4.36 2.79 -4.14
CA PHE A 239 -3.80 3.44 -2.95
C PHE A 239 -3.64 4.93 -3.21
N VAL A 240 -4.19 5.75 -2.31
CA VAL A 240 -4.20 7.22 -2.47
C VAL A 240 -3.64 7.88 -1.23
N GLY A 241 -2.52 8.60 -1.41
CA GLY A 241 -1.83 9.34 -0.36
C GLY A 241 -1.86 10.84 -0.62
N SER A 242 -0.88 11.34 -1.39
CA SER A 242 -0.65 12.77 -1.63
C SER A 242 -1.91 13.57 -2.01
N THR A 243 -2.77 13.02 -2.87
CA THR A 243 -4.05 13.63 -3.28
C THR A 243 -4.92 14.06 -2.09
N PHE A 244 -4.94 13.26 -1.03
CA PHE A 244 -5.72 13.51 0.20
C PHE A 244 -5.03 14.43 1.21
N LYS A 245 -3.76 14.76 1.00
CA LYS A 245 -3.03 15.69 1.87
C LYS A 245 -3.27 17.14 1.44
N ILE A 246 -3.14 18.06 2.39
CA ILE A 246 -3.24 19.52 2.14
C ILE A 246 -2.30 19.89 0.99
N ASP A 247 -2.82 20.66 0.03
CA ASP A 247 -2.14 21.08 -1.21
C ASP A 247 -1.58 19.94 -2.08
N GLY A 248 -2.00 18.69 -1.86
CA GLY A 248 -1.44 17.55 -2.56
C GLY A 248 -0.03 17.13 -2.08
N ASN A 249 0.42 17.61 -0.92
CA ASN A 249 1.79 17.39 -0.43
C ASN A 249 1.85 16.24 0.59
N SER A 250 2.58 15.16 0.28
CA SER A 250 2.71 13.96 1.13
C SER A 250 3.21 14.20 2.55
N TYR A 251 3.90 15.33 2.80
CA TYR A 251 4.42 15.70 4.13
C TYR A 251 3.43 16.48 4.99
N LYS A 252 2.29 16.90 4.43
CA LYS A 252 1.22 17.58 5.17
C LYS A 252 0.18 16.58 5.68
N SER A 253 -0.67 17.03 6.60
CA SER A 253 -1.77 16.24 7.13
C SER A 253 -2.85 15.95 6.08
N VAL A 254 -3.65 14.91 6.32
CA VAL A 254 -4.87 14.64 5.54
C VAL A 254 -5.86 15.80 5.69
N ASP A 255 -6.54 16.10 4.59
CA ASP A 255 -7.66 17.03 4.50
C ASP A 255 -8.93 16.26 4.14
N CYS A 256 -9.88 16.19 5.07
CA CYS A 256 -11.11 15.42 4.93
C CYS A 256 -11.97 15.89 3.74
N GLU A 257 -12.01 17.20 3.46
CA GLU A 257 -12.82 17.71 2.34
C GLU A 257 -12.25 17.26 0.99
N ARG A 258 -10.91 17.22 0.87
CA ARG A 258 -10.26 16.67 -0.33
C ARG A 258 -10.57 15.18 -0.54
N VAL A 259 -10.67 14.41 0.55
CA VAL A 259 -11.09 13.00 0.49
C VAL A 259 -12.54 12.91 0.01
N LYS A 260 -13.48 13.64 0.63
CA LYS A 260 -14.90 13.63 0.25
C LYS A 260 -15.11 13.99 -1.22
N GLU A 261 -14.47 15.06 -1.68
CA GLU A 261 -14.59 15.49 -3.07
C GLU A 261 -14.06 14.44 -4.05
N PHE A 262 -12.98 13.72 -3.68
CA PHE A 262 -12.47 12.63 -4.50
C PHE A 262 -13.42 11.42 -4.47
N MET A 263 -13.88 11.01 -3.29
CA MET A 263 -14.77 9.86 -3.15
C MET A 263 -16.13 10.07 -3.82
N LYS A 264 -16.60 11.33 -3.94
CA LYS A 264 -17.76 11.67 -4.77
C LYS A 264 -17.57 11.25 -6.23
N VAL A 265 -16.42 11.59 -6.83
CA VAL A 265 -16.06 11.18 -8.20
C VAL A 265 -16.00 9.66 -8.32
N ILE A 266 -15.45 8.99 -7.31
CA ILE A 266 -15.39 7.52 -7.27
C ILE A 266 -16.79 6.89 -7.22
N GLY A 267 -17.70 7.45 -6.42
CA GLY A 267 -19.09 7.01 -6.37
C GLY A 267 -19.80 7.14 -7.73
N GLU A 268 -19.55 8.23 -8.46
CA GLU A 268 -20.06 8.42 -9.82
C GLU A 268 -19.47 7.39 -10.80
N ILE A 269 -18.18 7.04 -10.68
CA ILE A 269 -17.52 6.02 -11.51
C ILE A 269 -18.05 4.60 -11.22
N ARG A 270 -18.39 4.30 -9.96
CA ARG A 270 -18.94 2.99 -9.55
C ARG A 270 -20.39 2.79 -9.97
N SER A 271 -21.12 3.87 -10.19
CA SER A 271 -22.55 3.84 -10.55
C SER A 271 -22.80 3.71 -12.06
N ARG A 272 -21.73 3.67 -12.87
CA ARG A 272 -21.78 3.44 -14.33
C ARG A 272 -21.56 1.97 -14.63
#